data_AF-A0A1G9S682-F1
#
_entry.id   AF-A0A1G9S682-F1
#
_cell.length_a   1.000
_cell.length_b   1.000
_cell.length_c   1.000
_cell.angle_alpha   90.00
_cell.angle_beta   90.00
_cell.angle_gamma   90.00
#
_symmetry.space_group_name_H-M   'P 1'
#
loop_
_entity.id
_entity.type
_entity.pdbx_description
1 polymer ?
#
loop_
_entity_poly.entity_id
_entity_poly.type
_entity_poly.pdbx_seq_one_letter_code
_entity_poly.pdbx_strand_id
1 'polypeptide(L)'
;MLQQDDPAINEIVFRHRPLDEAVRRDIARGRPFGGATGPLPFSRRYDIALAPEPPSQVVDGLRRVKTKRQADRAASAADRTEALPGYARRALPVRIDCPAEVRAQFGSHPKFANRLREAGIVDSPREYIEEWKPAESVLSVLELGPRLFPGREAEALDVLGPLVRRELGGNVEAWAVLEQLLPTFTGTVPELVVTCGAIAHA
;
A
#
# COMPACT_ATOMS: atom_id res chain seq x y z
N MET A 1 16.60 2.35 -5.66
CA MET A 1 16.80 2.45 -7.12
C MET A 1 18.11 3.20 -7.34
N LEU A 2 19.09 2.56 -7.99
CA LEU A 2 20.37 3.21 -8.32
C LEU A 2 20.41 3.37 -9.83
N GLN A 3 20.36 4.60 -10.29
CA GLN A 3 20.29 4.97 -11.71
C GLN A 3 21.68 5.23 -12.31
N GLN A 4 22.74 5.10 -11.50
CA GLN A 4 24.12 5.28 -11.92
C GLN A 4 24.90 4.03 -11.52
N ASP A 5 25.38 3.31 -12.52
CA ASP A 5 26.15 2.06 -12.42
C ASP A 5 27.56 2.29 -11.85
N ASP A 6 27.65 2.97 -10.71
CA ASP A 6 28.90 3.29 -10.01
C ASP A 6 29.23 2.19 -8.97
N PRO A 7 30.39 1.49 -9.09
CA PRO A 7 30.82 0.48 -8.14
C PRO A 7 30.90 0.96 -6.68
N ALA A 8 31.25 2.23 -6.44
CA ALA A 8 31.32 2.80 -5.10
C ALA A 8 29.92 2.96 -4.49
N ILE A 9 28.93 3.32 -5.30
CA ILE A 9 27.53 3.43 -4.87
C ILE A 9 26.94 2.04 -4.57
N ASN A 10 27.26 1.04 -5.40
CA ASN A 10 26.87 -0.35 -5.15
C ASN A 10 27.41 -0.88 -3.82
N GLU A 11 28.64 -0.52 -3.45
CA GLU A 11 29.22 -0.90 -2.16
C GLU A 11 28.51 -0.22 -0.97
N ILE A 12 28.17 1.06 -1.10
CA ILE A 12 27.41 1.80 -0.07
C ILE A 12 26.02 1.19 0.11
N VAL A 13 25.32 0.91 -0.99
CA VAL A 13 23.98 0.33 -0.95
C VAL A 13 24.00 -1.10 -0.42
N PHE A 14 24.96 -1.92 -0.82
CA PHE A 14 25.10 -3.29 -0.32
C PHE A 14 25.20 -3.35 1.21
N ARG A 15 25.88 -2.37 1.83
CA ARG A 15 26.04 -2.28 3.30
C ARG A 15 24.82 -1.70 4.03
N HIS A 16 23.84 -1.19 3.31
CA HIS A 16 22.63 -0.62 3.91
C HIS A 16 21.75 -1.74 4.50
N ARG A 17 21.62 -1.80 5.83
CA ARG A 17 20.91 -2.87 6.56
C ARG A 17 19.45 -3.10 6.12
N PRO A 18 18.66 -2.06 5.80
CA PRO A 18 17.29 -2.22 5.31
C PRO A 18 17.16 -2.79 3.89
N LEU A 19 18.27 -3.02 3.18
CA LEU A 19 18.20 -3.46 1.79
C LEU A 19 17.68 -4.90 1.68
N ASP A 20 16.75 -5.13 0.76
CA ASP A 20 16.22 -6.44 0.41
C ASP A 20 17.35 -7.39 -0.04
N GLU A 21 17.27 -8.63 0.43
CA GLU A 21 18.24 -9.69 0.16
C GLU A 21 18.29 -10.05 -1.34
N ALA A 22 17.17 -9.88 -2.05
CA ALA A 22 17.14 -10.02 -3.51
C ALA A 22 18.03 -8.99 -4.21
N VAL A 23 17.98 -7.73 -3.75
CA VAL A 23 18.79 -6.64 -4.32
C VAL A 23 20.27 -6.83 -3.96
N ARG A 24 20.59 -7.27 -2.73
CA ARG A 24 21.98 -7.61 -2.35
C ARG A 24 22.58 -8.69 -3.25
N ARG A 25 21.79 -9.71 -3.58
CA ARG A 25 22.20 -10.81 -4.47
C ARG A 25 22.50 -10.32 -5.88
N ASP A 26 21.66 -9.45 -6.42
CA ASP A 26 21.88 -8.89 -7.76
C ASP A 26 23.12 -7.97 -7.79
N ILE A 27 23.35 -7.16 -6.75
CA ILE A 27 24.57 -6.36 -6.59
C ILE A 27 25.82 -7.26 -6.50
N ALA A 28 25.79 -8.28 -5.66
CA ALA A 28 26.92 -9.20 -5.46
C ALA A 28 27.31 -9.97 -6.73
N ARG A 29 26.34 -10.20 -7.63
CA ARG A 29 26.55 -10.86 -8.93
C ARG A 29 26.91 -9.89 -10.06
N GLY A 30 27.01 -8.59 -9.77
CA GLY A 30 27.28 -7.56 -10.76
C GLY A 30 26.19 -7.48 -11.84
N ARG A 31 24.94 -7.85 -11.54
CA ARG A 31 23.85 -7.70 -12.50
C ARG A 31 23.56 -6.21 -12.69
N PRO A 32 23.69 -5.67 -13.91
CA PRO A 32 23.36 -4.28 -14.16
C PRO A 32 21.87 -4.03 -13.93
N PHE A 33 21.53 -2.89 -13.33
CA PHE A 33 20.15 -2.43 -13.23
C PHE A 33 19.90 -1.42 -14.36
N GLY A 34 18.99 -1.74 -15.29
CA GLY A 34 18.71 -0.87 -16.45
C GLY A 34 19.40 -1.32 -17.73
N GLY A 35 19.87 -0.36 -18.55
CA GLY A 35 20.36 -0.60 -19.92
C GLY A 35 21.85 -0.90 -20.08
N ALA A 36 22.61 -1.03 -18.98
CA ALA A 36 24.05 -1.26 -19.07
C ALA A 36 24.40 -2.64 -19.65
N THR A 37 25.42 -2.67 -20.50
CA THR A 37 25.84 -3.87 -21.23
C THR A 37 27.06 -4.50 -20.56
N GLY A 38 26.84 -5.54 -19.75
CA GLY A 38 27.90 -6.36 -19.15
C GLY A 38 27.87 -6.40 -17.61
N PRO A 39 28.57 -7.37 -16.98
CA PRO A 39 28.64 -7.49 -15.53
C PRO A 39 29.44 -6.34 -14.91
N LEU A 40 28.88 -5.69 -13.90
CA LEU A 40 29.54 -4.59 -13.20
C LEU A 40 30.56 -5.12 -12.19
N PRO A 41 31.80 -4.60 -12.17
CA PRO A 41 32.82 -5.05 -11.23
C PRO A 41 32.44 -4.65 -9.81
N PHE A 42 32.14 -5.64 -8.97
CA PHE A 42 32.04 -5.47 -7.53
C PHE A 42 33.41 -5.77 -6.91
N SER A 43 34.03 -4.77 -6.28
CA SER A 43 35.44 -4.79 -5.86
C SER A 43 35.77 -5.80 -4.75
N ARG A 44 34.75 -6.37 -4.08
CA ARG A 44 34.92 -7.37 -3.03
C ARG A 44 34.03 -8.58 -3.27
N ARG A 45 34.66 -9.74 -3.49
CA ARG A 45 33.97 -11.04 -3.39
C ARG A 45 33.61 -11.27 -1.92
N TYR A 46 32.38 -10.92 -1.54
CA TYR A 46 31.81 -11.44 -0.31
C TYR A 46 31.32 -12.86 -0.60
N ASP A 47 31.82 -13.85 0.15
CA ASP A 47 31.25 -15.20 0.18
C ASP A 47 29.89 -15.15 0.90
N ILE A 48 28.89 -14.63 0.20
CA ILE A 48 27.51 -14.75 0.64
C ILE A 48 27.08 -16.15 0.22
N ALA A 49 26.74 -17.00 1.17
CA ALA A 49 26.00 -18.22 0.90
C ALA A 49 24.62 -17.82 0.34
N LEU A 50 24.55 -17.66 -0.99
CA LEU A 50 23.33 -17.26 -1.67
C LEU A 50 22.32 -18.40 -1.55
N ALA A 51 21.19 -18.12 -0.93
CA ALA A 51 20.05 -19.02 -0.96
C ALA A 51 19.76 -19.46 -2.41
N PRO A 52 19.38 -20.74 -2.64
CA PRO A 52 19.15 -21.27 -3.98
C PRO A 52 18.13 -20.41 -4.73
N GLU A 53 18.37 -20.20 -6.04
CA GLU A 53 17.42 -19.47 -6.87
C GLU A 53 16.08 -20.23 -6.91
N PRO A 54 14.93 -19.55 -6.75
CA PRO A 54 13.65 -20.18 -7.00
C PRO A 54 13.60 -20.62 -8.48
N PRO A 55 12.90 -21.73 -8.80
CA PRO A 55 12.82 -22.24 -10.16
C PRO A 55 12.40 -21.15 -11.15
N SER A 56 13.19 -21.01 -12.22
CA SER A 56 13.27 -19.79 -13.03
C SER A 56 12.01 -19.49 -13.84
N GLN A 57 11.15 -20.47 -14.11
CA GLN A 57 10.06 -20.30 -15.08
C GLN A 57 9.03 -19.23 -14.68
N VAL A 58 8.74 -19.09 -13.38
CA VAL A 58 7.84 -18.04 -12.87
C VAL A 58 8.53 -16.68 -12.85
N VAL A 59 9.80 -16.62 -12.44
CA VAL A 59 10.59 -15.39 -12.39
C VAL A 59 10.88 -14.85 -13.80
N ASP A 60 11.18 -15.72 -14.75
CA ASP A 60 11.39 -15.40 -16.15
C ASP A 60 10.09 -14.92 -16.82
N GLY A 61 8.95 -15.51 -16.46
CA GLY A 61 7.63 -15.03 -16.84
C GLY A 61 7.36 -13.61 -16.33
N LEU A 62 7.65 -13.36 -15.04
CA LEU A 62 7.55 -12.03 -14.45
C LEU A 62 8.55 -11.02 -15.04
N ARG A 63 9.74 -11.44 -15.48
CA ARG A 63 10.73 -10.56 -16.13
C ARG A 63 10.36 -10.15 -17.56
N ARG A 64 9.46 -10.90 -18.22
CA ARG A 64 9.02 -10.63 -19.59
C ARG A 64 7.81 -9.70 -19.68
N VAL A 65 7.13 -9.43 -18.56
CA VAL A 65 5.99 -8.52 -18.54
C VAL A 65 6.45 -7.08 -18.76
N LYS A 66 5.74 -6.35 -19.63
CA LYS A 66 6.09 -4.96 -19.96
C LYS A 66 5.23 -3.94 -19.21
N THR A 67 4.21 -4.41 -18.49
CA THR A 67 3.28 -3.56 -17.75
C THR A 67 2.93 -4.19 -16.41
N LYS A 68 2.56 -3.36 -15.43
CA LYS A 68 2.09 -3.79 -14.11
C LYS A 68 0.91 -4.77 -14.23
N ARG A 69 -0.07 -4.48 -15.09
CA ARG A 69 -1.24 -5.35 -15.32
C ARG A 69 -0.86 -6.74 -15.84
N GLN A 70 0.20 -6.86 -16.64
CA GLN A 70 0.72 -8.16 -17.07
C GLN A 70 1.42 -8.90 -15.92
N ALA A 71 2.18 -8.19 -15.09
CA ALA A 71 2.81 -8.75 -13.89
C ALA A 71 1.77 -9.31 -12.91
N ASP A 72 0.72 -8.54 -12.62
CA ASP A 72 -0.37 -8.93 -11.70
C ASP A 72 -1.07 -10.22 -12.17
N ARG A 73 -1.35 -10.32 -13.48
CA ARG A 73 -1.94 -11.52 -14.09
C ARG A 73 -1.01 -12.72 -14.05
N ALA A 74 0.28 -12.53 -14.31
CA ALA A 74 1.27 -13.60 -14.28
C ALA A 74 1.45 -14.14 -12.86
N ALA A 75 1.53 -13.27 -11.86
CA ALA A 75 1.57 -13.66 -10.44
C ALA A 75 0.31 -14.44 -10.04
N SER A 76 -0.89 -13.97 -10.42
CA SER A 76 -2.15 -14.68 -10.17
C SER A 76 -2.24 -16.04 -10.87
N ALA A 77 -1.69 -16.16 -12.08
CA ALA A 77 -1.66 -17.43 -12.80
C ALA A 77 -0.69 -18.42 -12.14
N ALA A 78 0.50 -17.95 -11.74
CA ALA A 78 1.49 -18.76 -11.06
C ALA A 78 0.96 -19.35 -9.75
N ASP A 79 0.32 -18.55 -8.89
CA ASP A 79 -0.27 -19.04 -7.62
C ASP A 79 -1.37 -20.08 -7.84
N ARG A 80 -2.10 -20.01 -8.97
CA ARG A 80 -3.10 -21.03 -9.32
C ARG A 80 -2.48 -22.35 -9.80
N THR A 81 -1.31 -22.30 -10.42
CA THR A 81 -0.59 -23.50 -10.89
C THR A 81 0.21 -24.15 -9.77
N GLU A 82 0.88 -23.34 -8.95
CA GLU A 82 1.66 -23.77 -7.80
C GLU A 82 1.35 -22.82 -6.63
N ALA A 83 0.57 -23.33 -5.68
CA ALA A 83 0.13 -22.55 -4.54
C ALA A 83 1.33 -21.94 -3.80
N LEU A 84 1.24 -20.64 -3.51
CA LEU A 84 2.27 -19.94 -2.76
C LEU A 84 2.58 -20.66 -1.43
N PRO A 85 3.86 -20.70 -1.01
CA PRO A 85 4.22 -21.22 0.30
C PRO A 85 3.46 -20.52 1.42
N GLY A 86 3.16 -21.23 2.53
CA GLY A 86 2.33 -20.70 3.62
C GLY A 86 2.80 -19.37 4.22
N TYR A 87 4.11 -19.11 4.23
CA TYR A 87 4.67 -17.81 4.66
C TYR A 87 4.38 -16.69 3.65
N ALA A 88 4.47 -16.96 2.34
CA ALA A 88 4.16 -16.01 1.29
C ALA A 88 2.65 -15.70 1.28
N ARG A 89 1.80 -16.71 1.47
CA ARG A 89 0.34 -16.54 1.65
C ARG A 89 -0.01 -15.66 2.85
N ARG A 90 0.86 -15.56 3.86
CA ARG A 90 0.66 -14.66 5.02
C ARG A 90 1.14 -13.24 4.76
N ALA A 91 2.29 -13.08 4.11
CA ALA A 91 2.97 -11.79 3.96
C ALA A 91 2.51 -11.00 2.72
N LEU A 92 2.13 -11.68 1.64
CA LEU A 92 1.78 -11.04 0.38
C LEU A 92 0.48 -10.22 0.41
N PRO A 93 -0.62 -10.68 1.04
CA PRO A 93 -1.90 -9.96 0.98
C PRO A 93 -1.88 -8.58 1.64
N VAL A 94 -1.04 -8.41 2.65
CA VAL A 94 -0.88 -7.17 3.43
C VAL A 94 0.01 -6.14 2.74
N ARG A 95 0.58 -6.48 1.57
CA ARG A 95 1.35 -5.51 0.81
C ARG A 95 0.43 -4.64 -0.03
N ILE A 96 0.74 -3.35 -0.09
CA ILE A 96 -0.01 -2.38 -0.90
C ILE A 96 0.06 -2.68 -2.41
N ASP A 97 1.11 -3.38 -2.84
CA ASP A 97 1.34 -3.80 -4.22
C ASP A 97 0.74 -5.18 -4.56
N CYS A 98 0.09 -5.86 -3.62
CA CYS A 98 -0.60 -7.11 -3.91
C CYS A 98 -1.79 -6.88 -4.87
N PRO A 99 -1.87 -7.61 -5.99
CA PRO A 99 -3.05 -7.57 -6.86
C PRO A 99 -4.32 -7.91 -6.10
N ALA A 100 -5.43 -7.23 -6.41
CA ALA A 100 -6.70 -7.44 -5.73
C ALA A 100 -7.22 -8.88 -5.94
N GLU A 101 -7.02 -9.44 -7.13
CA GLU A 101 -7.41 -10.81 -7.47
C GLU A 101 -6.60 -11.86 -6.72
N VAL A 102 -5.34 -11.56 -6.39
CA VAL A 102 -4.51 -12.41 -5.53
C VAL A 102 -4.99 -12.27 -4.08
N ARG A 103 -5.24 -11.04 -3.63
CA ARG A 103 -5.75 -10.77 -2.26
C ARG A 103 -7.09 -11.47 -2.00
N ALA A 104 -8.01 -11.49 -2.97
CA ALA A 104 -9.31 -12.12 -2.86
C ALA A 104 -9.24 -13.65 -2.63
N GLN A 105 -8.17 -14.31 -3.08
CA GLN A 105 -8.00 -15.76 -2.92
C GLN A 105 -7.72 -16.20 -1.47
N PHE A 106 -7.33 -15.27 -0.59
CA PHE A 106 -7.09 -15.56 0.82
C PHE A 106 -8.37 -15.59 1.67
N GLY A 107 -9.52 -15.28 1.06
CA GLY A 107 -10.85 -15.39 1.65
C GLY A 107 -11.29 -14.17 2.45
N SER A 108 -12.51 -14.25 3.01
CA SER A 108 -13.18 -13.17 3.76
C SER A 108 -13.15 -13.38 5.28
N HIS A 109 -12.19 -14.19 5.78
CA HIS A 109 -12.15 -14.54 7.19
C HIS A 109 -11.90 -13.30 8.08
N PRO A 110 -12.58 -13.12 9.23
CA PRO A 110 -12.41 -11.93 10.08
C PRO A 110 -10.95 -11.64 10.49
N LYS A 111 -10.17 -12.68 10.84
CA LYS A 111 -8.72 -12.55 11.12
C LYS A 111 -7.91 -12.02 9.93
N PHE A 112 -8.36 -12.27 8.70
CA PHE A 112 -7.72 -11.76 7.50
C PHE A 112 -8.07 -10.29 7.27
N ALA A 113 -9.36 -9.93 7.38
CA ALA A 113 -9.82 -8.55 7.33
C ALA A 113 -9.13 -7.67 8.39
N ASN A 114 -9.03 -8.15 9.64
CA ASN A 114 -8.29 -7.44 10.70
C ASN A 114 -6.82 -7.21 10.32
N ARG A 115 -6.17 -8.19 9.70
CA ARG A 115 -4.77 -8.05 9.27
C ARG A 115 -4.60 -7.02 8.15
N LEU A 116 -5.55 -6.96 7.20
CA LEU A 116 -5.55 -5.94 6.16
C LEU A 116 -5.73 -4.54 6.78
N ARG A 117 -6.67 -4.41 7.72
CA ARG A 117 -6.90 -3.17 8.46
C ARG A 117 -5.64 -2.73 9.23
N GLU A 118 -4.99 -3.64 9.95
CA GLU A 118 -3.70 -3.38 10.63
C GLU A 118 -2.59 -2.93 9.65
N ALA A 119 -2.65 -3.36 8.39
CA ALA A 119 -1.71 -2.98 7.35
C ALA A 119 -2.09 -1.68 6.61
N GLY A 120 -3.17 -0.98 7.01
CA GLY A 120 -3.63 0.21 6.29
C GLY A 120 -4.34 -0.08 4.97
N ILE A 121 -4.73 -1.33 4.73
CA ILE A 121 -5.45 -1.74 3.53
C ILE A 121 -6.94 -1.80 3.86
N VAL A 122 -7.70 -0.98 3.16
CA VAL A 122 -9.16 -0.90 3.25
C VAL A 122 -9.80 -1.33 1.93
N ASP A 123 -10.97 -1.95 2.03
CA ASP A 123 -11.68 -2.47 0.85
C ASP A 123 -12.49 -1.37 0.14
N SER A 124 -12.92 -0.33 0.88
CA SER A 124 -13.71 0.77 0.32
C SER A 124 -13.48 2.12 1.03
N PRO A 125 -13.72 3.24 0.34
CA PRO A 125 -13.85 4.57 0.96
C PRO A 125 -14.88 4.60 2.10
N ARG A 126 -16.00 3.87 1.97
CA ARG A 126 -17.03 3.77 3.02
C ARG A 126 -16.46 3.22 4.32
N GLU A 127 -15.81 2.05 4.26
CA GLU A 127 -15.15 1.44 5.42
C GLU A 127 -14.12 2.38 6.03
N TYR A 128 -13.33 3.06 5.18
CA TYR A 128 -12.34 4.03 5.64
C TYR A 128 -12.98 5.20 6.40
N ILE A 129 -14.07 5.77 5.89
CA ILE A 129 -14.80 6.88 6.53
C ILE A 129 -15.47 6.44 7.84
N GLU A 130 -16.12 5.28 7.83
CA GLU A 130 -16.97 4.83 8.92
C GLU A 130 -16.19 4.24 10.09
N GLU A 131 -15.04 3.60 9.84
CA GLU A 131 -14.32 2.84 10.88
C GLU A 131 -12.99 3.47 11.32
N TRP A 132 -12.35 4.29 10.49
CA TRP A 132 -10.98 4.75 10.77
C TRP A 132 -10.92 5.97 11.68
N LYS A 133 -9.81 6.01 12.44
CA LYS A 133 -9.51 7.02 13.44
C LYS A 133 -8.03 7.43 13.33
N PRO A 134 -7.67 8.69 13.66
CA PRO A 134 -8.58 9.79 14.00
C PRO A 134 -9.24 10.40 12.76
N ALA A 135 -10.38 11.08 12.95
CA ALA A 135 -11.12 11.77 11.89
C ALA A 135 -10.24 12.72 11.06
N GLU A 136 -9.31 13.44 11.70
CA GLU A 136 -8.35 14.33 11.02
C GLU A 136 -7.50 13.61 9.98
N SER A 137 -6.93 12.45 10.32
CA SER A 137 -6.13 11.66 9.39
C SER A 137 -6.96 11.18 8.21
N VAL A 138 -8.21 10.76 8.47
CA VAL A 138 -9.15 10.31 7.43
C VAL A 138 -9.47 11.45 6.47
N LEU A 139 -9.83 12.63 7.00
CA LEU A 139 -10.16 13.81 6.19
C LEU A 139 -8.94 14.29 5.39
N SER A 140 -7.74 14.27 5.97
CA SER A 140 -6.49 14.61 5.27
C SER A 140 -6.23 13.70 4.07
N VAL A 141 -6.48 12.39 4.21
CA VAL A 141 -6.35 11.44 3.10
C VAL A 141 -7.44 11.66 2.05
N LEU A 142 -8.67 11.95 2.46
CA LEU A 142 -9.78 12.23 1.54
C LEU A 142 -9.56 13.52 0.74
N GLU A 143 -8.92 14.53 1.32
CA GLU A 143 -8.52 15.76 0.61
C GLU A 143 -7.58 15.46 -0.57
N LEU A 144 -6.70 14.47 -0.41
CA LEU A 144 -5.82 14.00 -1.49
C LEU A 144 -6.54 13.11 -2.51
N GLY A 145 -7.72 12.58 -2.14
CA GLY A 145 -8.51 11.60 -2.89
C GLY A 145 -8.82 12.00 -4.34
N PRO A 146 -9.33 13.21 -4.63
CA PRO A 146 -9.61 13.63 -6.01
C PRO A 146 -8.39 13.59 -6.94
N ARG A 147 -7.18 13.73 -6.40
CA ARG A 147 -5.92 13.68 -7.16
C ARG A 147 -5.37 12.26 -7.30
N LEU A 148 -5.41 11.49 -6.22
CA LEU A 148 -4.78 10.16 -6.15
C LEU A 148 -5.70 9.03 -6.61
N PHE A 149 -7.01 9.17 -6.37
CA PHE A 149 -8.03 8.16 -6.58
C PHE A 149 -9.34 8.75 -7.14
N PRO A 150 -9.31 9.44 -8.30
CA PRO A 150 -10.48 10.15 -8.84
C PRO A 150 -11.70 9.24 -9.05
N GLY A 151 -11.49 7.95 -9.36
CA GLY A 151 -12.58 6.97 -9.52
C GLY A 151 -13.30 6.57 -8.22
N ARG A 152 -12.84 7.03 -7.05
CA ARG A 152 -13.41 6.73 -5.73
C ARG A 152 -14.07 7.92 -5.06
N GLU A 153 -13.99 9.11 -5.67
CA GLU A 153 -14.53 10.34 -5.12
C GLU A 153 -16.05 10.28 -4.94
N ALA A 154 -16.78 9.80 -5.95
CA ALA A 154 -18.23 9.68 -5.90
C ALA A 154 -18.71 8.80 -4.73
N GLU A 155 -17.99 7.72 -4.45
CA GLU A 155 -18.29 6.80 -3.34
C GLU A 155 -18.05 7.47 -1.98
N ALA A 156 -16.95 8.22 -1.82
CA ALA A 156 -16.69 8.98 -0.61
C ALA A 156 -17.75 10.09 -0.37
N LEU A 157 -18.16 10.79 -1.43
CA LEU A 157 -19.20 11.82 -1.37
C LEU A 157 -20.58 11.26 -1.05
N ASP A 158 -20.91 10.06 -1.55
CA ASP A 158 -22.18 9.38 -1.24
C ASP A 158 -22.29 9.04 0.26
N VAL A 159 -21.16 8.71 0.89
CA VAL A 159 -21.09 8.41 2.33
C VAL A 159 -21.16 9.69 3.17
N LEU A 160 -20.29 10.67 2.90
CA LEU A 160 -20.15 11.87 3.74
C LEU A 160 -21.22 12.93 3.45
N GLY A 161 -21.63 13.08 2.20
CA GLY A 161 -22.50 14.16 1.76
C GLY A 161 -23.83 14.25 2.52
N PRO A 162 -24.59 13.14 2.68
CA PRO A 162 -25.83 13.16 3.45
C PRO A 162 -25.62 13.55 4.92
N LEU A 163 -24.53 13.07 5.53
CA LEU A 163 -24.23 13.33 6.93
C LEU A 163 -23.84 14.80 7.16
N VAL A 164 -22.91 15.32 6.35
CA VAL A 164 -22.48 16.72 6.41
C VAL A 164 -23.64 17.67 6.15
N ARG A 165 -24.49 17.38 5.15
CA ARG A 165 -25.67 18.21 4.87
C ARG A 165 -26.66 18.24 6.03
N ARG A 166 -26.83 17.12 6.73
CA ARG A 166 -27.78 17.00 7.84
C ARG A 166 -27.28 17.68 9.11
N GLU A 167 -26.04 17.42 9.51
CA GLU A 167 -25.51 17.86 10.81
C GLU A 167 -24.84 19.24 10.75
N LEU A 168 -24.18 19.58 9.64
CA LEU A 168 -23.48 20.87 9.48
C LEU A 168 -24.27 21.80 8.57
N GLY A 169 -24.63 21.32 7.37
CA GLY A 169 -25.43 22.06 6.39
C GLY A 169 -24.94 23.50 6.20
N GLY A 170 -25.85 24.47 6.32
CA GLY A 170 -25.54 25.90 6.33
C GLY A 170 -25.32 26.49 7.73
N ASN A 171 -25.22 25.68 8.79
CA ASN A 171 -25.02 26.13 10.16
C ASN A 171 -23.53 26.49 10.38
N VAL A 172 -23.23 27.79 10.36
CA VAL A 172 -21.86 28.31 10.54
C VAL A 172 -21.27 27.94 11.91
N GLU A 173 -22.10 27.85 12.95
CA GLU A 173 -21.63 27.47 14.29
C GLU A 173 -21.17 26.01 14.33
N ALA A 174 -21.90 25.10 13.66
CA ALA A 174 -21.51 23.70 13.55
C ALA A 174 -20.16 23.54 12.81
N TRP A 175 -19.92 24.36 11.77
CA TRP A 175 -18.63 24.40 11.07
C TRP A 175 -17.50 24.93 11.97
N ALA A 176 -17.75 25.97 12.77
CA ALA A 176 -16.76 26.49 13.72
C ALA A 176 -16.41 25.47 14.81
N VAL A 177 -17.41 24.74 15.33
CA VAL A 177 -17.18 23.65 16.29
C VAL A 177 -16.35 22.52 15.67
N LEU A 178 -16.62 22.17 14.40
CA LEU A 178 -15.81 21.18 13.69
C LEU A 178 -14.35 21.61 13.61
N GLU A 179 -14.07 22.84 13.20
CA GLU A 179 -12.72 23.38 13.11
C GLU A 179 -11.98 23.32 14.46
N GLN A 180 -12.68 23.62 15.56
CA GLN A 180 -12.11 23.57 16.91
C GLN A 180 -11.87 22.15 17.41
N LEU A 181 -12.79 21.21 17.15
CA LEU A 181 -12.69 19.84 17.64
C LEU A 181 -11.71 18.99 16.82
N LEU A 182 -11.62 19.23 15.51
CA LEU A 182 -10.90 18.37 14.57
C LEU A 182 -9.47 17.98 15.03
N PRO A 183 -8.60 18.90 15.52
CA PRO A 183 -7.22 18.55 15.88
C PRO A 183 -7.09 17.65 17.12
N THR A 184 -8.15 17.55 17.93
CA THR A 184 -8.13 16.79 19.20
C THR A 184 -9.13 15.65 19.23
N PHE A 185 -9.99 15.53 18.21
CA PHE A 185 -11.03 14.51 18.15
C PHE A 185 -10.46 13.14 17.77
N THR A 186 -10.57 12.18 18.68
CA THR A 186 -10.00 10.83 18.50
C THR A 186 -10.97 9.85 17.83
N GLY A 187 -12.22 10.25 17.59
CA GLY A 187 -13.27 9.41 17.01
C GLY A 187 -13.22 9.34 15.49
N THR A 188 -14.25 8.72 14.90
CA THR A 188 -14.44 8.61 13.45
C THR A 188 -14.98 9.91 12.85
N VAL A 189 -14.94 10.04 11.51
CA VAL A 189 -15.52 11.20 10.83
C VAL A 189 -17.02 11.31 11.11
N PRO A 190 -17.83 10.23 11.06
CA PRO A 190 -19.23 10.33 11.43
C PRO A 190 -19.49 10.77 12.87
N GLU A 191 -18.72 10.24 13.83
CA GLU A 191 -18.81 10.64 15.24
C GLU A 191 -18.52 12.14 15.41
N LEU A 192 -17.50 12.67 14.72
CA LEU A 192 -17.15 14.09 14.74
C LEU A 192 -18.31 14.95 14.22
N VAL A 193 -18.81 14.64 13.02
CA VAL A 193 -19.84 15.44 12.35
C VAL A 193 -21.13 15.48 13.16
N VAL A 194 -21.58 14.34 13.71
CA VAL A 194 -22.75 14.27 14.60
C VAL A 194 -22.53 15.09 15.88
N THR A 195 -21.33 15.01 16.46
CA THR A 195 -20.98 15.76 17.68
C THR A 195 -21.02 17.27 17.44
N CYS A 196 -20.48 17.74 16.32
CA CYS A 196 -20.50 19.16 15.95
C CYS A 196 -21.94 19.68 15.75
N GLY A 197 -22.79 18.91 15.06
CA GLY A 197 -24.20 19.25 14.90
C GLY A 197 -24.93 19.32 16.25
N ALA A 198 -24.69 18.35 17.13
CA ALA A 198 -25.30 18.34 18.46
C ALA A 198 -24.89 19.54 19.33
N ILE A 199 -23.62 19.94 19.31
CA ILE A 199 -23.11 21.09 20.08
C ILE A 199 -23.68 22.42 19.56
N ALA A 200 -23.77 22.59 18.25
CA ALA A 200 -24.27 23.82 17.63
C ALA A 200 -25.79 23.99 17.70
N HIS A 201 -26.51 22.96 18.16
CA HIS A 201 -27.96 22.99 18.38
C HIS A 201 -28.36 22.94 19.86
N ALA A 202 -27.37 22.87 20.77
CA ALA A 202 -27.57 22.86 22.22
C ALA A 202 -27.72 24.28 22.77
#